data_AF-A0A1B6J901-F1
#
_entry.id   AF-A0A1B6J901-F1
#
_cell.length_a   1.000
_cell.length_b   1.000
_cell.length_c   1.000
_cell.angle_alpha   90.00
_cell.angle_beta   90.00
_cell.angle_gamma   90.00
#
_symmetry.space_group_name_H-M   'P 1'
#
loop_
_entity.id
_entity.type
_entity.pdbx_description
1 polymer ?
#
loop_
_entity_poly.entity_id
_entity_poly.type
_entity_poly.pdbx_seq_one_letter_code
_entity_poly.pdbx_strand_id
1 'polypeptide(L)'
;QVIHQPPPQVSQMAPPSIKVRVEGKLLLVPLPITSAEPLTIAWLAEEAAKRYYSFEGMEPRLSLTTEDGAMLAPQDPVTLLLSYREVNGVVMSWKMHPITERYREACSELGTDVDEYLERSLDISQASFSLNLKGCSLDAPMLDPVFRASLHQTSLQHLILSDNRIGDSGMQLLAKLVTKLPHLRELDLTCNGITYEGLNIFVHHVVEHQACKRLEILKMSHNKLGKSCVNALSKLMQV
;
A
#
# COMPACT_ATOMS: atom_id res chain seq x y z
N GLN A 1 -10.87 10.75 62.70
CA GLN A 1 -10.92 10.64 61.22
C GLN A 1 -9.73 9.79 60.80
N VAL A 2 -9.99 8.57 60.33
CA VAL A 2 -8.96 7.66 59.83
C VAL A 2 -8.62 8.11 58.41
N ILE A 3 -7.39 8.54 58.19
CA ILE A 3 -6.90 8.96 56.87
C ILE A 3 -6.69 7.69 56.05
N HIS A 4 -7.64 7.36 55.18
CA HIS A 4 -7.46 6.35 54.15
C HIS A 4 -6.46 6.89 53.12
N GLN A 5 -5.22 6.39 53.14
CA GLN A 5 -4.33 6.53 51.99
C GLN A 5 -4.89 5.68 50.83
N PRO A 6 -4.99 6.23 49.61
CA PRO A 6 -5.34 5.43 48.44
C PRO A 6 -4.23 4.39 48.16
N PRO A 7 -4.56 3.20 47.65
CA PRO A 7 -3.56 2.19 47.31
C PRO A 7 -2.61 2.74 46.24
N PRO A 8 -1.33 2.31 46.22
CA PRO A 8 -0.38 2.74 45.21
C PRO A 8 -0.93 2.40 43.82
N GLN A 9 -1.10 3.41 42.98
CA GLN A 9 -1.38 3.22 41.57
C GLN A 9 -0.22 2.40 40.99
N VAL A 10 -0.49 1.15 40.64
CA VAL A 10 0.45 0.34 39.88
C VAL A 10 0.57 1.03 38.53
N SER A 11 1.64 1.79 38.34
CA SER A 11 2.04 2.33 37.05
C SER A 11 2.15 1.13 36.11
N GLN A 12 1.14 0.92 35.26
CA GLN A 12 1.23 -0.07 34.19
C GLN A 12 2.35 0.40 33.27
N MET A 13 3.58 -0.09 33.51
CA MET A 13 4.70 0.16 32.62
C MET A 13 4.29 -0.32 31.23
N ALA A 14 4.35 0.58 30.25
CA ALA A 14 4.11 0.21 28.87
C ALA A 14 5.03 -0.98 28.52
N PRO A 15 4.52 -1.99 27.80
CA PRO A 15 5.33 -3.15 27.44
C PRO A 15 6.59 -2.69 26.71
N PRO A 16 7.75 -3.31 26.97
CA PRO A 16 8.98 -2.96 26.28
C PRO A 16 8.75 -3.08 24.77
N SER A 17 9.34 -2.18 24.00
CA SER A 17 9.15 -2.13 22.55
C SER A 17 10.46 -1.74 21.87
N ILE A 18 10.60 -2.16 20.62
CA ILE A 18 11.76 -1.84 19.78
C ILE A 18 11.29 -1.06 18.57
N LYS A 19 12.05 -0.02 18.24
CA LYS A 19 11.84 0.78 17.03
C LYS A 19 12.64 0.17 15.88
N VAL A 20 11.96 -0.15 14.78
CA VAL A 20 12.57 -0.71 13.58
C VAL A 20 12.31 0.22 12.41
N ARG A 21 13.36 0.72 11.76
CA ARG A 21 13.27 1.59 10.59
C ARG A 21 13.33 0.76 9.31
N VAL A 22 12.35 0.89 8.43
CA VAL A 22 12.28 0.17 7.13
C VAL A 22 11.88 1.18 6.04
N GLU A 23 12.69 1.33 4.99
CA GLU A 23 12.40 2.23 3.85
C GLU A 23 11.97 3.66 4.31
N GLY A 24 12.67 4.21 5.30
CA GLY A 24 12.38 5.53 5.88
C GLY A 24 11.22 5.58 6.90
N LYS A 25 10.42 4.52 7.03
CA LYS A 25 9.32 4.42 8.00
C LYS A 25 9.79 3.82 9.31
N LEU A 26 9.35 4.40 10.43
CA LEU A 26 9.71 3.94 11.76
C LEU A 26 8.54 3.18 12.38
N LEU A 27 8.74 1.88 12.60
CA LEU A 27 7.75 0.97 13.19
C LEU A 27 8.06 0.76 14.67
N LEU A 28 7.02 0.76 15.51
CA LEU A 28 7.14 0.38 16.92
C LEU A 28 6.65 -1.06 17.11
N VAL A 29 7.57 -1.96 17.46
CA VAL A 29 7.27 -3.38 17.70
C VAL A 29 7.21 -3.64 19.20
N PRO A 30 6.01 -3.84 19.79
CA PRO A 30 5.87 -4.23 21.18
C PRO A 30 6.38 -5.66 21.39
N LEU A 31 7.17 -5.86 22.46
CA LEU A 31 7.64 -7.17 22.86
C LEU A 31 6.60 -7.83 23.77
N PRO A 32 6.26 -9.11 23.56
CA PRO A 32 5.37 -9.84 24.46
C PRO A 32 5.97 -9.91 25.88
N ILE A 33 5.12 -9.63 26.87
CA ILE A 33 5.50 -9.61 28.29
C ILE A 33 5.81 -11.02 28.81
N THR A 34 5.14 -12.04 28.24
CA THR A 34 5.37 -13.46 28.53
C THR A 34 5.56 -14.21 27.22
N SER A 35 6.74 -14.81 27.06
CA SER A 35 7.05 -15.74 25.98
C SER A 35 7.64 -17.00 26.59
N ALA A 36 7.22 -18.18 26.11
CA ALA A 36 7.77 -19.46 26.55
C ALA A 36 9.20 -19.68 26.01
N GLU A 37 9.53 -19.02 24.90
CA GLU A 37 10.84 -19.09 24.25
C GLU A 37 11.49 -17.70 24.19
N PRO A 38 12.83 -17.61 24.23
CA PRO A 38 13.53 -16.34 24.09
C PRO A 38 13.25 -15.73 22.71
N LEU A 39 12.85 -14.46 22.70
CA LEU A 39 12.63 -13.71 21.46
C LEU A 39 13.95 -13.51 20.72
N THR A 40 13.93 -13.76 19.41
CA THR A 40 15.10 -13.67 18.54
C THR A 40 15.02 -12.50 17.55
N ILE A 41 16.15 -12.10 16.99
CA ILE A 41 16.21 -11.11 15.91
C ILE A 41 15.35 -11.53 14.71
N ALA A 42 15.29 -12.84 14.40
CA ALA A 42 14.39 -13.37 13.38
C ALA A 42 12.92 -13.05 13.69
N TRP A 43 12.49 -13.29 14.92
CA TRP A 43 11.13 -12.95 15.36
C TRP A 43 10.86 -11.44 15.21
N LEU A 44 11.78 -10.59 15.67
CA LEU A 44 11.63 -9.14 15.57
C LEU A 44 11.54 -8.68 14.10
N ALA A 45 12.35 -9.26 13.23
CA ALA A 45 12.33 -8.98 11.79
C ALA A 45 10.99 -9.35 11.16
N GLU A 46 10.46 -10.54 11.47
CA GLU A 46 9.15 -10.99 10.97
C GLU A 46 8.01 -10.09 11.48
N GLU A 47 8.09 -9.67 12.73
CA GLU A 47 7.05 -8.91 13.39
C GLU A 47 7.06 -7.42 13.00
N ALA A 48 8.24 -6.90 12.65
CA ALA A 48 8.39 -5.63 11.93
C ALA A 48 7.88 -5.74 10.48
N ALA A 49 8.18 -6.83 9.78
CA ALA A 49 7.72 -7.06 8.41
C ALA A 49 6.19 -7.09 8.29
N LYS A 50 5.50 -7.82 9.18
CA LYS A 50 4.03 -7.86 9.25
C LYS A 50 3.42 -6.48 9.54
N ARG A 51 4.06 -5.69 10.41
CA ARG A 51 3.63 -4.30 10.66
C ARG A 51 3.82 -3.44 9.43
N TYR A 52 4.99 -3.51 8.78
CA TYR A 52 5.22 -2.81 7.53
C TYR A 52 4.16 -3.19 6.49
N TYR A 53 3.83 -4.49 6.38
CA TYR A 53 2.78 -4.99 5.50
C TYR A 53 1.42 -4.34 5.77
N SER A 54 0.98 -4.26 7.03
CA SER A 54 -0.31 -3.64 7.40
C SER A 54 -0.41 -2.15 7.03
N PHE A 55 0.71 -1.46 6.89
CA PHE A 55 0.71 -0.05 6.47
C PHE A 55 0.92 0.14 4.97
N GLU A 56 1.65 -0.77 4.32
CA GLU A 56 2.17 -0.57 2.96
C GLU A 56 1.69 -1.59 1.91
N GLY A 57 1.07 -2.69 2.34
CA GLY A 57 0.61 -3.76 1.45
C GLY A 57 1.73 -4.59 0.82
N MET A 58 2.98 -4.48 1.29
CA MET A 58 4.07 -5.39 0.95
C MET A 58 4.81 -5.89 2.20
N GLU A 59 4.95 -7.20 2.33
CA GLU A 59 5.67 -7.79 3.45
C GLU A 59 7.15 -7.95 3.06
N PRO A 60 8.07 -7.15 3.63
CA PRO A 60 9.49 -7.29 3.34
C PRO A 60 10.08 -8.49 4.07
N ARG A 61 11.05 -9.16 3.46
CA ARG A 61 11.99 -10.01 4.19
C ARG A 61 13.13 -9.12 4.68
N LEU A 62 13.22 -8.95 5.99
CA LEU A 62 14.16 -8.02 6.62
C LEU A 62 15.40 -8.73 7.15
N SER A 63 16.55 -8.08 7.00
CA SER A 63 17.74 -8.33 7.82
C SER A 63 17.92 -7.12 8.75
N LEU A 64 18.11 -7.37 10.04
CA LEU A 64 18.27 -6.29 11.00
C LEU A 64 19.75 -5.95 11.20
N THR A 65 20.02 -4.66 11.29
CA THR A 65 21.35 -4.10 11.56
C THR A 65 21.24 -3.04 12.64
N THR A 66 22.32 -2.81 13.37
CA THR A 66 22.46 -1.66 14.26
C THR A 66 22.53 -0.36 13.47
N GLU A 67 22.45 0.79 14.16
CA GLU A 67 22.49 2.11 13.52
C GLU A 67 23.81 2.37 12.77
N ASP A 68 24.92 1.80 13.25
CA ASP A 68 26.24 1.82 12.62
C ASP A 68 26.47 0.72 11.57
N GLY A 69 25.45 -0.11 11.29
CA GLY A 69 25.46 -1.09 10.20
C GLY A 69 26.02 -2.47 10.56
N ALA A 70 26.25 -2.78 11.84
CA ALA A 70 26.63 -4.13 12.23
C ALA A 70 25.48 -5.11 12.00
N MET A 71 25.78 -6.26 11.39
CA MET A 71 24.80 -7.30 11.09
C MET A 71 24.41 -8.05 12.36
N LEU A 72 23.10 -8.26 12.56
CA LEU A 72 22.57 -9.06 13.65
C LEU A 72 22.18 -10.44 13.13
N ALA A 73 22.62 -11.50 13.79
CA ALA A 73 22.30 -12.86 13.36
C ALA A 73 20.83 -13.18 13.72
N PRO A 74 20.09 -13.94 12.88
CA PRO A 74 18.68 -14.25 13.14
C PRO A 74 18.42 -14.93 14.50
N GLN A 75 19.40 -15.65 15.02
CA GLN A 75 19.30 -16.42 16.27
C GLN A 75 19.65 -15.58 17.51
N ASP A 76 20.20 -14.38 17.32
CA ASP A 76 20.60 -13.52 18.42
C ASP A 76 19.38 -13.13 19.27
N PRO A 77 19.53 -12.97 20.59
CA PRO A 77 18.40 -12.59 21.43
C PRO A 77 18.06 -11.11 21.25
N VAL A 78 16.75 -10.82 21.18
CA VAL A 78 16.22 -9.44 21.07
C VAL A 78 16.67 -8.55 22.24
N THR A 79 17.01 -9.14 23.38
CA THR A 79 17.50 -8.42 24.56
C THR A 79 18.76 -7.61 24.29
N LEU A 80 19.57 -7.96 23.29
CA LEU A 80 20.74 -7.18 22.85
C LEU A 80 20.34 -5.77 22.39
N LEU A 81 19.11 -5.60 21.91
CA LEU A 81 18.61 -4.37 21.31
C LEU A 81 17.90 -3.44 22.30
N LEU A 82 17.69 -3.87 23.55
CA LEU A 82 16.97 -3.07 24.55
C LEU A 82 17.70 -1.78 24.95
N SER A 83 19.02 -1.73 24.75
CA SER A 83 19.85 -0.54 24.96
C SER A 83 19.96 0.36 23.72
N TYR A 84 19.50 -0.11 22.56
CA TYR A 84 19.56 0.63 21.30
C TYR A 84 18.33 1.52 21.16
N ARG A 85 18.52 2.69 20.55
CA ARG A 85 17.42 3.65 20.32
C ARG A 85 16.45 3.15 19.24
N GLU A 86 17.01 2.63 18.16
CA GLU A 86 16.31 1.99 17.05
C GLU A 86 17.30 1.07 16.31
N VAL A 87 16.75 0.19 15.48
CA VAL A 87 17.51 -0.66 14.55
C VAL A 87 17.02 -0.46 13.14
N ASN A 88 17.90 -0.76 12.17
CA ASN A 88 17.59 -0.66 10.76
C ASN A 88 17.16 -2.03 10.21
N GLY A 89 16.00 -2.09 9.59
CA GLY A 89 15.55 -3.22 8.79
C GLY A 89 15.92 -3.01 7.33
N VAL A 90 16.93 -3.74 6.88
CA VAL A 90 17.36 -3.78 5.47
C VAL A 90 16.45 -4.75 4.72
N VAL A 91 15.80 -4.27 3.65
CA VAL A 91 14.92 -5.09 2.81
C VAL A 91 15.77 -5.99 1.92
N MET A 92 15.74 -7.30 2.18
CA MET A 92 16.45 -8.31 1.40
C MET A 92 15.66 -8.74 0.16
N SER A 93 14.34 -8.84 0.30
CA SER A 93 13.40 -9.16 -0.78
C SER A 93 11.97 -8.85 -0.32
N TRP A 94 11.01 -8.88 -1.23
CA TRP A 94 9.58 -8.72 -0.92
C TRP A 94 8.88 -10.07 -1.00
N LYS A 95 8.11 -10.43 0.02
CA LYS A 95 7.21 -11.58 -0.04
C LYS A 95 6.00 -11.20 -0.87
N MET A 96 5.94 -11.72 -2.08
CA MET A 96 4.83 -11.49 -3.00
C MET A 96 3.71 -12.49 -2.69
N HIS A 97 2.67 -12.03 -1.98
CA HIS A 97 1.42 -12.78 -1.89
C HIS A 97 0.70 -12.74 -3.25
N PRO A 98 0.04 -13.84 -3.66
CA PRO A 98 -0.88 -13.85 -4.78
C PRO A 98 -1.81 -12.64 -4.75
N ILE A 99 -2.13 -12.07 -5.92
CA ILE A 99 -2.97 -10.87 -5.98
C ILE A 99 -4.36 -11.09 -5.37
N THR A 100 -4.86 -12.32 -5.45
CA THR A 100 -6.13 -12.76 -4.88
C THR A 100 -6.11 -12.69 -3.35
N GLU A 101 -5.04 -13.15 -2.70
CA GLU A 101 -4.86 -13.01 -1.25
C GLU A 101 -4.81 -11.54 -0.85
N ARG A 102 -4.02 -10.72 -1.58
CA ARG A 102 -3.93 -9.27 -1.31
C ARG A 102 -5.28 -8.55 -1.47
N TYR A 103 -6.10 -8.97 -2.44
CA TYR A 103 -7.46 -8.44 -2.63
C TYR A 103 -8.38 -8.85 -1.48
N ARG A 104 -8.38 -10.11 -1.07
CA ARG A 104 -9.19 -10.60 0.06
C ARG A 104 -8.83 -9.91 1.37
N GLU A 105 -7.55 -9.72 1.62
CA GLU A 105 -7.08 -8.98 2.80
C GLU A 105 -7.50 -7.52 2.76
N ALA A 106 -7.33 -6.84 1.63
CA ALA A 106 -7.79 -5.47 1.47
C ALA A 106 -9.32 -5.33 1.66
N CYS A 107 -10.10 -6.29 1.16
CA CYS A 107 -11.53 -6.37 1.40
C CYS A 107 -11.84 -6.54 2.90
N SER A 108 -11.14 -7.44 3.58
CA SER A 108 -11.30 -7.68 5.02
C SER A 108 -10.96 -6.44 5.86
N GLU A 109 -9.90 -5.71 5.52
CA GLU A 109 -9.49 -4.49 6.22
C GLU A 109 -10.47 -3.33 6.04
N LEU A 110 -11.05 -3.22 4.84
CA LEU A 110 -12.00 -2.16 4.49
C LEU A 110 -13.46 -2.52 4.85
N GLY A 111 -13.70 -3.75 5.30
CA GLY A 111 -15.05 -4.24 5.60
C GLY A 111 -15.94 -4.36 4.36
N THR A 112 -15.36 -4.64 3.20
CA THR A 112 -16.08 -4.84 1.93
C THR A 112 -16.14 -6.31 1.57
N ASP A 113 -17.22 -6.75 0.92
CA ASP A 113 -17.33 -8.11 0.42
C ASP A 113 -16.34 -8.40 -0.72
N VAL A 114 -15.91 -9.65 -0.82
CA VAL A 114 -15.05 -10.12 -1.92
C VAL A 114 -15.93 -10.41 -3.13
N ASP A 115 -15.67 -9.72 -4.23
CA ASP A 115 -16.33 -9.99 -5.51
C ASP A 115 -15.51 -11.02 -6.32
N GLU A 116 -16.12 -12.16 -6.60
CA GLU A 116 -15.47 -13.28 -7.31
C GLU A 116 -15.04 -12.90 -8.74
N TYR A 117 -15.80 -12.03 -9.42
CA TYR A 117 -15.44 -11.57 -10.76
C TYR A 117 -14.23 -10.64 -10.73
N LEU A 118 -14.16 -9.72 -9.75
CA LEU A 118 -13.01 -8.84 -9.58
C LEU A 118 -11.75 -9.63 -9.21
N GLU A 119 -11.89 -10.59 -8.28
CA GLU A 119 -10.79 -11.48 -7.90
C GLU A 119 -10.24 -12.25 -9.11
N ARG A 120 -11.13 -12.86 -9.90
CA ARG A 120 -10.74 -13.61 -11.10
C ARG A 120 -10.06 -12.72 -12.13
N SER A 121 -10.55 -11.49 -12.30
CA SER A 121 -9.97 -10.52 -13.23
C SER A 121 -8.56 -10.09 -12.79
N LEU A 122 -8.35 -9.93 -11.48
CA LEU A 122 -7.03 -9.68 -10.89
C LEU A 122 -6.09 -10.86 -11.12
N ASP A 123 -6.52 -12.09 -10.89
CA ASP A 123 -5.71 -13.29 -11.12
C ASP A 123 -5.25 -13.41 -12.59
N ILE A 124 -6.19 -13.27 -13.54
CA ILE A 124 -5.88 -13.31 -14.99
C ILE A 124 -4.90 -12.20 -15.39
N SER A 125 -5.01 -11.01 -14.78
CA SER A 125 -4.16 -9.87 -15.10
C SER A 125 -2.67 -10.13 -14.86
N GLN A 126 -2.31 -11.05 -13.95
CA GLN A 126 -0.91 -11.40 -13.67
C GLN A 126 -0.21 -12.02 -14.88
N ALA A 127 -0.94 -12.83 -15.66
CA ALA A 127 -0.43 -13.49 -16.86
C ALA A 127 -0.65 -12.67 -18.14
N SER A 128 -1.75 -11.92 -18.21
CA SER A 128 -2.12 -11.16 -19.40
C SER A 128 -1.47 -9.77 -19.49
N PHE A 129 -0.92 -9.28 -18.37
CA PHE A 129 -0.48 -7.88 -18.22
C PHE A 129 -1.61 -6.85 -18.45
N SER A 130 -2.86 -7.29 -18.36
CA SER A 130 -4.06 -6.49 -18.63
C SER A 130 -5.13 -6.75 -17.57
N LEU A 131 -5.49 -5.70 -16.83
CA LEU A 131 -6.59 -5.72 -15.87
C LEU A 131 -7.81 -5.07 -16.52
N ASN A 132 -8.81 -5.90 -16.86
CA ASN A 132 -10.05 -5.44 -17.48
C ASN A 132 -11.21 -5.55 -16.51
N LEU A 133 -11.71 -4.40 -16.08
CA LEU A 133 -12.85 -4.24 -15.16
C LEU A 133 -13.94 -3.40 -15.80
N LYS A 134 -14.09 -3.49 -17.13
CA LYS A 134 -15.09 -2.76 -17.88
C LYS A 134 -16.51 -3.13 -17.41
N GLY A 135 -17.35 -2.12 -17.16
CA GLY A 135 -18.77 -2.35 -16.93
C GLY A 135 -19.10 -3.04 -15.60
N CYS A 136 -18.17 -3.04 -14.64
CA CYS A 136 -18.34 -3.69 -13.34
C CYS A 136 -19.14 -2.82 -12.33
N SER A 137 -19.67 -1.68 -12.78
CA SER A 137 -20.40 -0.72 -11.93
C SER A 137 -19.60 -0.21 -10.71
N LEU A 138 -18.27 -0.17 -10.84
CA LEU A 138 -17.36 0.14 -9.75
C LEU A 138 -17.41 1.62 -9.36
N ASP A 139 -17.52 1.88 -8.07
CA ASP A 139 -17.32 3.19 -7.46
C ASP A 139 -16.02 3.22 -6.64
N ALA A 140 -15.70 4.36 -6.01
CA ALA A 140 -14.45 4.51 -5.28
C ALA A 140 -14.28 3.51 -4.11
N PRO A 141 -15.28 3.24 -3.25
CA PRO A 141 -15.19 2.20 -2.22
C PRO A 141 -14.88 0.80 -2.79
N MET A 142 -15.51 0.41 -3.90
CA MET A 142 -15.25 -0.89 -4.52
C MET A 142 -13.86 -0.97 -5.18
N LEU A 143 -13.31 0.17 -5.63
CA LEU A 143 -11.99 0.23 -6.26
C LEU A 143 -10.83 0.28 -5.27
N ASP A 144 -11.02 0.79 -4.05
CA ASP A 144 -9.96 0.86 -3.04
C ASP A 144 -9.29 -0.52 -2.80
N PRO A 145 -10.01 -1.62 -2.50
CA PRO A 145 -9.37 -2.92 -2.31
C PRO A 145 -8.70 -3.45 -3.59
N VAL A 146 -9.30 -3.21 -4.76
CA VAL A 146 -8.73 -3.60 -6.07
C VAL A 146 -7.41 -2.88 -6.32
N PHE A 147 -7.35 -1.57 -6.07
CA PHE A 147 -6.17 -0.76 -6.31
C PHE A 147 -5.07 -1.05 -5.28
N ARG A 148 -5.41 -1.29 -4.01
CA ARG A 148 -4.45 -1.79 -3.00
C ARG A 148 -3.81 -3.10 -3.43
N ALA A 149 -4.61 -4.06 -3.89
CA ALA A 149 -4.10 -5.32 -4.44
C ALA A 149 -3.27 -5.10 -5.72
N SER A 150 -3.50 -4.03 -6.46
CA SER A 150 -2.79 -3.75 -7.73
C SER A 150 -1.50 -2.94 -7.59
N LEU A 151 -1.20 -2.39 -6.40
CA LEU A 151 -0.04 -1.50 -6.17
C LEU A 151 1.32 -2.08 -6.60
N HIS A 152 1.45 -3.39 -6.76
CA HIS A 152 2.71 -4.06 -7.10
C HIS A 152 2.65 -4.90 -8.37
N GLN A 153 1.63 -4.68 -9.20
CA GLN A 153 1.61 -5.24 -10.55
C GLN A 153 2.49 -4.43 -11.50
N THR A 154 3.81 -4.45 -11.25
CA THR A 154 4.77 -3.65 -12.04
C THR A 154 4.82 -4.05 -13.51
N SER A 155 4.38 -5.27 -13.85
CA SER A 155 4.26 -5.78 -15.21
C SER A 155 2.97 -5.37 -15.93
N LEU A 156 2.01 -4.74 -15.25
CA LEU A 156 0.73 -4.34 -15.85
C LEU A 156 0.95 -3.28 -16.94
N GLN A 157 0.39 -3.53 -18.12
CA GLN A 157 0.50 -2.67 -19.30
C GLN A 157 -0.83 -2.06 -19.71
N HIS A 158 -1.96 -2.74 -19.45
CA HIS A 158 -3.29 -2.26 -19.83
C HIS A 158 -4.21 -2.23 -18.60
N LEU A 159 -4.81 -1.08 -18.33
CA LEU A 159 -5.80 -0.89 -17.27
C LEU A 159 -7.10 -0.38 -17.89
N ILE A 160 -8.10 -1.26 -17.98
CA ILE A 160 -9.38 -0.97 -18.63
C ILE A 160 -10.45 -0.83 -17.55
N LEU A 161 -10.89 0.42 -17.34
CA LEU A 161 -11.86 0.80 -16.31
C LEU A 161 -13.10 1.48 -16.92
N SER A 162 -13.31 1.34 -18.23
CA SER A 162 -14.42 1.98 -18.94
C SER A 162 -15.79 1.53 -18.41
N ASP A 163 -16.80 2.40 -18.53
CA ASP A 163 -18.19 2.13 -18.16
C ASP A 163 -18.36 1.79 -16.65
N ASN A 164 -17.71 2.57 -15.78
CA ASN A 164 -17.85 2.46 -14.32
C ASN A 164 -18.33 3.80 -13.70
N ARG A 165 -18.29 3.92 -12.38
CA ARG A 165 -18.72 5.08 -11.59
C ARG A 165 -17.55 5.64 -10.76
N ILE A 166 -16.34 5.69 -11.36
CA ILE A 166 -15.10 6.11 -10.68
C ILE A 166 -15.24 7.50 -10.06
N GLY A 167 -15.78 8.46 -10.82
CA GLY A 167 -15.89 9.86 -10.39
C GLY A 167 -14.55 10.48 -9.98
N ASP A 168 -14.60 11.63 -9.31
CA ASP A 168 -13.38 12.33 -8.89
C ASP A 168 -12.69 11.65 -7.70
N SER A 169 -13.45 10.98 -6.83
CA SER A 169 -12.91 10.21 -5.70
C SER A 169 -12.09 9.00 -6.16
N GLY A 170 -12.59 8.24 -7.13
CA GLY A 170 -11.85 7.13 -7.71
C GLY A 170 -10.60 7.58 -8.48
N MET A 171 -10.62 8.79 -9.09
CA MET A 171 -9.43 9.38 -9.71
C MET A 171 -8.31 9.66 -8.70
N GLN A 172 -8.65 10.03 -7.45
CA GLN A 172 -7.64 10.20 -6.39
C GLN A 172 -6.97 8.87 -6.03
N LEU A 173 -7.72 7.78 -5.98
CA LEU A 173 -7.17 6.45 -5.74
C LEU A 173 -6.30 6.01 -6.92
N LEU A 174 -6.79 6.21 -8.15
CA LEU A 174 -6.06 5.89 -9.37
C LEU A 174 -4.74 6.66 -9.48
N ALA A 175 -4.72 7.94 -9.09
CA ALA A 175 -3.52 8.76 -9.07
C ALA A 175 -2.40 8.11 -8.26
N LYS A 176 -2.72 7.55 -7.08
CA LYS A 176 -1.74 6.82 -6.25
C LYS A 176 -1.28 5.54 -6.93
N LEU A 177 -2.22 4.77 -7.49
CA LEU A 177 -1.92 3.49 -8.14
C LEU A 177 -0.94 3.65 -9.33
N VAL A 178 -1.18 4.61 -10.22
CA VAL A 178 -0.36 4.75 -11.45
C VAL A 178 1.10 5.08 -11.17
N THR A 179 1.42 5.67 -10.00
CA THR A 179 2.82 5.87 -9.58
C THR A 179 3.58 4.57 -9.38
N LYS A 180 2.86 3.46 -9.19
CA LYS A 180 3.42 2.12 -8.98
C LYS A 180 3.33 1.21 -10.21
N LEU A 181 2.84 1.73 -11.34
CA LEU A 181 2.68 1.00 -12.60
C LEU A 181 3.65 1.54 -13.67
N PRO A 182 4.97 1.28 -13.56
CA PRO A 182 5.99 1.88 -14.43
C PRO A 182 5.92 1.40 -15.89
N HIS A 183 5.12 0.37 -16.17
CA HIS A 183 4.97 -0.22 -17.50
C HIS A 183 3.58 -0.02 -18.11
N LEU A 184 2.73 0.78 -17.47
CA LEU A 184 1.40 1.09 -17.98
C LEU A 184 1.50 1.80 -19.33
N ARG A 185 0.86 1.22 -20.35
CA ARG A 185 0.80 1.71 -21.74
C ARG A 185 -0.59 2.19 -22.12
N GLU A 186 -1.64 1.56 -21.60
CA GLU A 186 -3.01 1.95 -21.88
C GLU A 186 -3.82 2.12 -20.60
N LEU A 187 -4.52 3.25 -20.52
CA LEU A 187 -5.49 3.55 -19.47
C LEU A 187 -6.81 3.97 -20.11
N ASP A 188 -7.85 3.15 -19.90
CA ASP A 188 -9.21 3.45 -20.38
C ASP A 188 -10.13 3.84 -19.23
N LEU A 189 -10.52 5.12 -19.20
CA LEU A 189 -11.42 5.74 -18.23
C LEU A 189 -12.70 6.25 -18.90
N THR A 190 -13.06 5.73 -20.08
CA THR A 190 -14.27 6.12 -20.80
C THR A 190 -15.53 5.93 -19.95
N CYS A 191 -16.50 6.84 -20.02
CA CYS A 191 -17.79 6.73 -19.31
C CYS A 191 -17.65 6.50 -17.79
N ASN A 192 -16.97 7.40 -17.06
CA ASN A 192 -16.73 7.24 -15.62
C ASN A 192 -17.25 8.37 -14.72
N GLY A 193 -17.93 9.35 -15.31
CA GLY A 193 -18.44 10.51 -14.57
C GLY A 193 -17.36 11.43 -14.01
N ILE A 194 -16.12 11.35 -14.51
CA ILE A 194 -14.98 12.16 -14.06
C ILE A 194 -15.18 13.61 -14.48
N THR A 195 -14.86 14.55 -13.60
CA THR A 195 -14.91 15.99 -13.88
C THR A 195 -13.52 16.57 -14.10
N TYR A 196 -13.45 17.87 -14.37
CA TYR A 196 -12.18 18.60 -14.42
C TYR A 196 -11.37 18.45 -13.13
N GLU A 197 -12.03 18.44 -11.96
CA GLU A 197 -11.35 18.41 -10.66
C GLU A 197 -10.59 17.10 -10.45
N GLY A 198 -11.26 15.96 -10.70
CA GLY A 198 -10.63 14.64 -10.62
C GLY A 198 -9.46 14.48 -11.60
N LEU A 199 -9.61 14.99 -12.83
CA LEU A 199 -8.53 14.99 -13.81
C LEU A 199 -7.35 15.86 -13.35
N ASN A 200 -7.60 17.05 -12.83
CA ASN A 200 -6.54 17.97 -12.42
C ASN A 200 -5.72 17.40 -11.26
N ILE A 201 -6.37 16.75 -10.28
CA ILE A 201 -5.68 16.05 -9.19
C ILE A 201 -4.80 14.92 -9.74
N PHE A 202 -5.34 14.10 -10.64
CA PHE A 202 -4.60 13.01 -11.25
C PHE A 202 -3.35 13.51 -11.99
N VAL A 203 -3.49 14.54 -12.83
CA VAL A 203 -2.37 15.11 -13.59
C VAL A 203 -1.31 15.70 -12.65
N HIS A 204 -1.72 16.43 -11.60
CA HIS A 204 -0.77 16.98 -10.64
C HIS A 204 0.08 15.87 -10.01
N HIS A 205 -0.57 14.79 -9.56
CA HIS A 205 0.12 13.68 -8.92
C HIS A 205 1.05 12.93 -9.87
N VAL A 206 0.63 12.72 -11.12
CA VAL A 206 1.44 12.08 -12.16
C VAL A 206 2.68 12.90 -12.48
N VAL A 207 2.54 14.22 -12.63
CA VAL A 207 3.68 15.13 -12.90
C VAL A 207 4.64 15.16 -11.72
N GLU A 208 4.12 15.31 -10.50
CA GLU A 208 4.91 15.36 -9.27
C GLU A 208 5.76 14.08 -9.08
N HIS A 209 5.16 12.91 -9.34
CA HIS A 209 5.81 11.61 -9.13
C HIS A 209 6.49 11.07 -10.39
N GLN A 210 6.49 11.82 -11.50
CA GLN A 210 7.08 11.40 -12.77
C GLN A 210 6.56 10.03 -13.22
N ALA A 211 5.25 9.80 -13.03
CA ALA A 211 4.57 8.55 -13.35
C ALA A 211 4.13 8.49 -14.82
N CYS A 212 3.60 7.35 -15.27
CA CYS A 212 3.01 7.21 -16.62
C CYS A 212 3.94 7.51 -17.83
N LYS A 213 5.27 7.48 -17.66
CA LYS A 213 6.26 7.76 -18.73
C LYS A 213 6.17 6.85 -19.97
N ARG A 214 5.47 5.72 -19.85
CA ARG A 214 5.26 4.75 -20.94
C ARG A 214 3.81 4.72 -21.43
N LEU A 215 2.97 5.63 -20.96
CA LEU A 215 1.57 5.67 -21.34
C LEU A 215 1.45 6.14 -22.80
N GLU A 216 0.95 5.25 -23.64
CA GLU A 216 0.78 5.45 -25.08
C GLU A 216 -0.67 5.82 -25.41
N ILE A 217 -1.63 5.27 -24.66
CA ILE A 217 -3.06 5.41 -24.91
C ILE A 217 -3.77 5.84 -23.63
N LEU A 218 -4.41 7.01 -23.66
CA LEU A 218 -5.33 7.48 -22.61
C LEU A 218 -6.71 7.73 -23.22
N LYS A 219 -7.71 6.97 -22.79
CA LYS A 219 -9.11 7.16 -23.20
C LYS A 219 -9.91 7.75 -22.05
N MET A 220 -10.55 8.89 -22.30
CA MET A 220 -11.38 9.58 -21.30
C MET A 220 -12.71 10.10 -21.88
N SER A 221 -13.14 9.56 -23.02
CA SER A 221 -14.41 9.96 -23.65
C SER A 221 -15.61 9.79 -22.72
N HIS A 222 -16.68 10.54 -22.97
CA HIS A 222 -17.92 10.47 -22.19
C HIS A 222 -17.75 10.75 -20.69
N ASN A 223 -16.82 11.65 -20.35
CA ASN A 223 -16.67 12.24 -19.02
C ASN A 223 -17.04 13.73 -19.03
N LYS A 224 -17.23 14.33 -17.86
CA LYS A 224 -17.65 15.73 -17.67
C LYS A 224 -16.45 16.66 -17.50
N LEU A 225 -15.43 16.53 -18.36
CA LEU A 225 -14.13 17.20 -18.20
C LEU A 225 -14.18 18.72 -18.45
N GLY A 226 -15.16 19.21 -19.20
CA GLY A 226 -15.26 20.63 -19.57
C GLY A 226 -14.14 21.10 -20.51
N LYS A 227 -14.15 22.38 -20.91
CA LYS A 227 -13.15 22.94 -21.83
C LYS A 227 -11.78 23.16 -21.18
N SER A 228 -11.74 23.34 -19.87
CA SER A 228 -10.51 23.61 -19.11
C SER A 228 -9.57 22.40 -19.02
N CYS A 229 -10.04 21.19 -19.36
CA CYS A 229 -9.25 19.97 -19.30
C CYS A 229 -8.03 19.97 -20.25
N VAL A 230 -8.07 20.76 -21.32
CA VAL A 230 -6.99 20.83 -22.32
C VAL A 230 -5.65 21.20 -21.67
N ASN A 231 -5.66 22.10 -20.68
CA ASN A 231 -4.44 22.49 -19.96
C ASN A 231 -3.89 21.36 -19.10
N ALA A 232 -4.77 20.60 -18.44
CA ALA A 232 -4.37 19.45 -17.63
C ALA A 232 -3.80 18.33 -18.52
N LEU A 233 -4.47 18.01 -19.63
CA LEU A 233 -3.99 17.00 -20.58
C LEU A 233 -2.68 17.43 -21.24
N SER A 234 -2.51 18.72 -21.56
CA SER A 234 -1.26 19.24 -22.12
C SER A 234 -0.07 19.05 -21.18
N LYS A 235 -0.26 19.20 -19.86
CA LYS A 235 0.78 18.90 -18.86
C LYS A 235 1.10 17.41 -18.80
N LEU A 236 0.08 16.56 -18.87
CA LEU A 236 0.26 15.11 -18.85
C LEU A 236 1.08 14.60 -20.05
N MET A 237 0.90 15.22 -21.22
CA MET A 237 1.66 14.88 -22.44
C MET A 237 3.15 15.29 -22.39
N GLN A 238 3.57 16.05 -21.37
CA GLN A 238 4.95 16.50 -21.19
C GLN A 238 5.75 15.63 -20.21
N VAL A 239 5.10 14.64 -19.58
CA VAL A 239 5.71 13.69 -18.63
C VAL A 239 6.39 12.55 -19.39
#